data_AF-A0A392VID6-F1
#
_entry.id   AF-A0A392VID6-F1
#
_cell.length_a   1.000
_cell.length_b   1.000
_cell.length_c   1.000
_cell.angle_alpha   90.00
_cell.angle_beta   90.00
_cell.angle_gamma   90.00
#
_symmetry.space_group_name_H-M   'P 1'
#
loop_
_entity.id
_entity.type
_entity.pdbx_description
1 polymer ?
#
loop_
_entity_poly.entity_id
_entity_poly.type
_entity_poly.pdbx_seq_one_letter_code
_entity_poly.pdbx_strand_id
1 'polypeptide(L)' 'MLLCVSEVEARRIIDEIHGGSCGSHLGARSLADKVMRVGFYWPSLHHDAARH' A
#
# COMPACT_ATOMS: atom_id res chain seq x y z
N MET A 1 -11.43 -11.31 3.69
CA MET A 1 -12.16 -10.44 2.75
C MET A 1 -11.39 -9.14 2.63
N LEU A 2 -11.08 -8.67 1.42
CA LEU A 2 -10.38 -7.40 1.21
C LEU A 2 -11.40 -6.31 0.90
N LEU A 3 -11.24 -5.15 1.51
CA LEU A 3 -12.00 -3.94 1.23
C LEU A 3 -11.35 -3.25 0.03
N CYS A 4 -12.12 -3.11 -1.05
CA CYS A 4 -11.74 -2.25 -2.15
C CYS A 4 -11.88 -0.79 -1.69
N VAL A 5 -10.79 -0.03 -1.79
CA VAL A 5 -10.77 1.38 -1.38
C VAL A 5 -10.71 2.31 -2.58
N SER A 6 -11.18 3.55 -2.41
CA SER A 6 -11.09 4.57 -3.44
C SER A 6 -9.64 5.01 -3.68
N GLU A 7 -9.38 5.67 -4.81
CA GLU A 7 -8.05 6.20 -5.13
C GLU A 7 -7.52 7.16 -4.06
N VAL A 8 -8.40 7.98 -3.48
CA VAL A 8 -8.04 8.94 -2.43
C VAL A 8 -7.59 8.22 -1.15
N GLU A 9 -8.30 7.15 -0.77
CA GLU A 9 -7.96 6.32 0.39
C GLU A 9 -6.69 5.50 0.13
N ALA A 10 -6.55 4.92 -1.07
CA ALA A 10 -5.37 4.17 -1.48
C ALA A 10 -4.08 4.99 -1.35
N ARG A 11 -4.12 6.25 -1.80
CA ARG A 11 -3.01 7.20 -1.70
C ARG A 11 -2.61 7.44 -0.24
N ARG A 12 -3.60 7.74 0.63
CA ARG A 12 -3.37 7.95 2.07
C ARG A 12 -2.78 6.71 2.75
N ILE A 13 -3.32 5.53 2.45
CA ILE A 13 -2.85 4.26 3.01
C ILE A 13 -1.40 3.99 2.60
N ILE A 14 -1.04 4.21 1.33
CA ILE A 14 0.35 4.05 0.88
C ILE A 14 1.27 5.08 1.56
N ASP A 15 0.87 6.36 1.61
CA ASP A 15 1.69 7.42 2.21
C ASP A 15 1.94 7.16 3.70
N GLU A 16 0.93 6.70 4.44
CA GLU A 16 1.07 6.34 5.86
C GLU A 16 2.00 5.12 6.07
N ILE A 17 1.86 4.09 5.24
CA ILE A 17 2.65 2.86 5.39
C ILE A 17 4.09 3.06 4.90
N HIS A 18 4.29 3.86 3.84
CA HIS A 18 5.60 4.19 3.26
C HIS A 18 6.35 5.24 4.08
N GLY A 19 5.66 6.28 4.56
CA GLY A 19 6.21 7.35 5.39
C GLY A 19 6.54 6.95 6.84
N GLY A 20 6.14 5.74 7.26
CA GLY A 20 6.61 5.14 8.52
C GLY A 20 8.13 4.89 8.52
N SER A 21 8.73 4.85 9.71
CA SER A 21 10.18 4.86 10.03
C SER A 21 11.12 3.81 9.35
N CYS A 22 10.72 3.09 8.30
CA CYS A 22 11.55 2.16 7.55
C CYS A 22 11.36 2.24 6.01
N GLY A 23 10.96 3.42 5.49
CA GLY A 23 10.57 3.67 4.09
C GLY A 23 11.58 3.33 2.99
N SER A 24 12.77 2.83 3.31
CA SER A 24 13.80 2.45 2.32
C SER A 24 14.09 0.95 2.25
N HIS A 25 13.45 0.10 3.07
CA HIS A 25 13.77 -1.34 3.12
C HIS A 25 12.62 -2.27 2.72
N LEU A 26 11.37 -1.79 2.73
CA LEU A 26 10.23 -2.59 2.29
C LEU A 26 10.08 -2.43 0.78
N GLY A 27 10.56 -3.42 0.02
CA GLY A 27 10.30 -3.45 -1.43
C GLY A 27 8.80 -3.42 -1.74
N ALA A 28 8.44 -2.96 -2.94
CA ALA A 28 7.07 -2.78 -3.42
C ALA A 28 6.13 -3.96 -3.12
N ARG A 29 6.65 -5.19 -3.25
CA ARG A 29 5.92 -6.42 -2.91
C ARG A 29 5.56 -6.51 -1.43
N SER A 30 6.52 -6.25 -0.54
CA SER A 30 6.31 -6.27 0.90
C SER A 30 5.29 -5.21 1.35
N LEU A 31 5.28 -4.06 0.69
CA LEU A 31 4.31 -2.98 0.90
C LEU A 31 2.90 -3.42 0.49
N ALA A 32 2.74 -3.92 -0.74
CA ALA A 32 1.46 -4.44 -1.23
C ALA A 32 0.94 -5.59 -0.35
N ASP A 33 1.81 -6.51 0.05
CA ASP A 33 1.42 -7.61 0.94
C ASP A 33 0.97 -7.09 2.32
N LYS A 34 1.57 -6.00 2.83
CA LYS A 34 1.16 -5.40 4.10
C LYS A 34 -0.24 -4.80 3.99
N VAL A 35 -0.53 -4.09 2.90
CA VAL A 35 -1.86 -3.53 2.60
C VAL A 35 -2.91 -4.63 2.53
N MET A 36 -2.64 -5.72 1.79
CA MET A 36 -3.57 -6.84 1.71
C MET A 36 -3.75 -7.56 3.06
N ARG A 37 -2.68 -7.71 3.85
CA ARG A 37 -2.76 -8.31 5.20
C ARG A 37 -3.65 -7.53 6.16
N VAL A 38 -3.68 -6.20 6.07
CA VAL A 38 -4.57 -5.37 6.89
C VAL A 38 -5.97 -5.23 6.31
N GLY A 39 -6.24 -5.87 5.17
CA GLY A 39 -7.58 -5.99 4.62
C GLY A 39 -7.92 -4.97 3.54
N PHE A 40 -6.96 -4.24 2.98
CA PHE A 40 -7.21 -3.28 1.90
C PHE A 40 -6.76 -3.81 0.54
N TYR A 41 -7.41 -3.34 -0.52
CA TYR A 41 -7.07 -3.65 -1.90
C TYR A 41 -7.51 -2.53 -2.85
N TRP A 42 -6.78 -2.37 -3.94
CA TRP A 42 -7.23 -1.64 -5.12
C TRP A 42 -6.49 -2.15 -6.36
N PRO A 43 -7.05 -1.99 -7.58
CA PRO A 43 -6.48 -2.60 -8.79
C PRO A 43 -5.03 -2.22 -9.10
N SER A 44 -4.60 -1.00 -8.73
CA SER A 44 -3.25 -0.49 -8.97
C SER A 44 -2.29 -0.65 -7.78
N LEU A 45 -2.65 -1.40 -6.72
CA LEU A 45 -1.86 -1.51 -5.48
C LEU A 45 -0.38 -1.84 -5.72
N HIS A 46 -0.09 -2.83 -6.57
CA HIS A 46 1.30 -3.21 -6.85
C HIS A 46 2.08 -2.13 -7.62
N HIS A 47 1.40 -1.39 -8.50
CA HIS A 47 2.00 -0.28 -9.25
C HIS A 47 2.26 0.92 -8.33
N ASP A 48 1.30 1.27 -7.49
CA ASP A 48 1.42 2.40 -6.57
C ASP A 48 2.45 2.12 -5.48
N ALA A 49 2.54 0.87 -5.01
CA ALA A 49 3.56 0.40 -4.08
C ALA A 49 4.98 0.36 -4.67
N ALA A 50 5.12 0.35 -6.00
CA ALA A 50 6.41 0.38 -6.69
C ALA A 50 6.87 1.80 -7.05
N ARG A 51 5.98 2.79 -6.93
CA ARG A 51 6.25 4.20 -7.28
C ARG A 51 6.64 5.07 -6.09
N HIS A 52 6.58 4.52 -4.88
CA HIS A 52 7.05 5.13 -3.64
C HIS A 52 8.25 4.32 -3.14
#